data_AF-A0A2P7EBJ1-F1
#
_entry.id   AF-A0A2P7EBJ1-F1
#
_cell.length_a   1.000
_cell.length_b   1.000
_cell.length_c   1.000
_cell.angle_alpha   90.00
_cell.angle_beta   90.00
_cell.angle_gamma   90.00
#
_symmetry.space_group_name_H-M   'P 1'
#
loop_
_entity.id
_entity.type
_entity.pdbx_description
1 polymer ?
#
loop_
_entity_poly.entity_id
_entity_poly.type
_entity_poly.pdbx_seq_one_letter_code
_entity_poly.pdbx_strand_id
1 'polypeptide(L)'
;MTINSKISTNSEASDWNPSTVPINTEAFAGLTVVITGKLLCLERADAELLVERAGGSATGSVSGKTDVLVAGDKAGSKLEKAKGLGIEILDEKAFIAKLGIVIP
;
A
#
# COMPACT_ATOMS: atom_id res chain seq x y z
N MET A 1 41.55 3.27 -5.80
CA MET A 1 40.17 2.90 -6.15
C MET A 1 39.24 3.37 -5.04
N THR A 2 38.40 4.36 -5.33
CA THR A 2 37.34 4.81 -4.43
C THR A 2 36.25 3.73 -4.40
N ILE A 3 36.00 3.12 -3.24
CA ILE A 3 34.78 2.37 -2.99
C ILE A 3 33.85 3.28 -2.18
N ASN A 4 32.77 3.71 -2.84
CA ASN A 4 31.73 4.59 -2.30
C ASN A 4 31.11 3.93 -1.05
N SER A 5 31.15 4.54 0.13
CA SER A 5 30.29 5.64 0.60
C SER A 5 28.82 5.25 0.77
N LYS A 6 28.45 5.10 2.07
CA LYS A 6 27.15 5.36 2.68
C LYS A 6 25.92 4.66 2.10
N ILE A 7 25.42 3.65 2.82
CA ILE A 7 24.00 3.60 3.17
C ILE A 7 23.88 3.09 4.61
N SER A 8 23.59 4.02 5.52
CA SER A 8 23.06 3.72 6.85
C SER A 8 21.69 3.05 6.70
N THR A 9 21.36 2.11 7.60
CA THR A 9 20.27 2.20 8.59
C THR A 9 19.58 0.86 8.81
N ASN A 10 19.74 0.40 10.06
CA ASN A 10 18.78 -0.34 10.88
C ASN A 10 18.54 -1.82 10.57
N SER A 11 19.30 -2.65 11.29
CA SER A 11 18.77 -3.83 11.99
C SER A 11 17.46 -3.49 12.71
N GLU A 12 16.52 -4.47 12.77
CA GLU A 12 15.31 -4.56 13.63
C GLU A 12 13.90 -4.52 12.96
N ALA A 13 13.71 -5.02 11.74
CA ALA A 13 12.40 -5.53 11.31
C ALA A 13 12.48 -7.02 10.99
N SER A 14 11.98 -7.84 11.91
CA SER A 14 12.03 -9.30 11.91
C SER A 14 11.33 -9.91 10.68
N ASP A 15 12.08 -10.67 9.86
CA ASP A 15 11.65 -11.63 8.83
C ASP A 15 10.65 -11.18 7.73
N TRP A 16 10.11 -9.97 7.78
CA TRP A 16 9.09 -9.49 6.85
C TRP A 16 9.70 -8.62 5.73
N ASN A 17 9.70 -9.14 4.50
CA ASN A 17 10.12 -8.39 3.32
C ASN A 17 8.97 -8.29 2.27
N PRO A 18 8.38 -7.10 2.05
CA PRO A 18 7.26 -6.91 1.13
C PRO A 18 7.62 -7.18 -0.34
N SER A 19 8.90 -7.28 -0.68
CA SER A 19 9.35 -7.60 -2.04
C SER A 19 9.29 -9.09 -2.36
N THR A 20 9.33 -9.97 -1.34
CA THR A 20 9.39 -11.43 -1.51
C THR A 20 8.16 -12.16 -0.99
N VAL A 21 7.24 -11.46 -0.32
CA VAL A 21 6.00 -12.08 0.17
C VAL A 21 5.16 -12.60 -0.99
N PRO A 22 4.53 -13.78 -0.85
CA PRO A 22 3.60 -14.30 -1.84
C PRO A 22 2.33 -13.45 -1.82
N ILE A 23 1.98 -12.89 -2.98
CA ILE A 23 0.81 -12.03 -3.14
C ILE A 23 0.05 -12.46 -4.38
N ASN A 24 -1.23 -12.12 -4.44
CA ASN A 24 -1.99 -12.24 -5.67
C ASN A 24 -1.65 -11.07 -6.62
N THR A 25 -0.89 -11.37 -7.68
CA THR A 25 -0.44 -10.38 -8.68
C THR A 25 -1.55 -9.84 -9.57
N GLU A 26 -2.76 -10.40 -9.49
CA GLU A 26 -3.92 -9.99 -10.29
C GLU A 26 -5.02 -9.31 -9.44
N ALA A 27 -4.81 -9.21 -8.11
CA ALA A 27 -5.81 -8.67 -7.20
C ALA A 27 -6.17 -7.19 -7.47
N PHE A 28 -5.22 -6.42 -8.00
CA PHE A 28 -5.41 -5.01 -8.37
C PHE A 28 -5.04 -4.73 -9.83
N ALA A 29 -5.02 -5.75 -10.68
CA ALA A 29 -4.61 -5.61 -12.08
C ALA A 29 -5.44 -4.52 -12.80
N GLY A 30 -4.76 -3.45 -13.22
CA GLY A 30 -5.39 -2.33 -13.93
C GLY A 30 -6.22 -1.37 -13.07
N LEU A 31 -6.23 -1.55 -11.75
CA LEU A 31 -6.92 -0.67 -10.81
C LEU A 31 -5.98 0.39 -10.22
N THR A 32 -6.54 1.57 -9.96
CA THR A 32 -5.82 2.65 -9.27
C THR A 32 -6.14 2.62 -7.78
N VAL A 33 -5.12 2.36 -6.97
CA VAL A 33 -5.24 2.27 -5.50
C VAL A 33 -4.64 3.52 -4.86
N VAL A 34 -5.44 4.21 -4.05
CA VAL A 34 -4.97 5.38 -3.30
C VAL A 34 -4.79 5.06 -1.84
N ILE A 35 -3.56 5.19 -1.34
CA ILE A 35 -3.24 4.92 0.05
C ILE A 35 -3.31 6.24 0.82
N THR A 36 -4.13 6.27 1.88
CA THR A 36 -4.29 7.44 2.74
C THR A 36 -4.20 7.07 4.21
N GLY A 37 -3.59 7.95 5.01
CA GLY A 37 -3.37 7.72 6.43
C GLY A 37 -2.03 7.03 6.71
N LYS A 38 -1.79 6.71 7.98
CA LYS A 38 -0.65 5.92 8.43
C LYS A 38 -1.10 4.48 8.58
N LEU A 39 -0.48 3.58 7.81
CA LEU A 39 -0.69 2.15 7.98
C LEU A 39 0.06 1.71 9.25
N LEU A 40 -0.60 0.91 10.09
CA LEU A 40 -0.01 0.43 11.35
C LEU A 40 0.70 -0.91 11.13
N CYS A 41 0.13 -1.75 10.26
CA CYS A 41 0.68 -3.05 9.92
C CYS A 41 1.66 -3.03 8.73
N LEU A 42 1.71 -1.94 7.95
CA LEU A 42 2.54 -1.80 6.75
C LEU A 42 3.15 -0.40 6.70
N GLU A 43 4.30 -0.25 6.04
CA GLU A 43 4.73 1.08 5.64
C GLU A 43 4.05 1.51 4.34
N ARG A 44 3.98 2.82 4.11
CA ARG A 44 3.44 3.36 2.86
C ARG A 44 4.21 2.83 1.66
N ALA A 45 5.54 2.78 1.75
CA ALA A 45 6.41 2.28 0.69
C ALA A 45 6.10 0.82 0.36
N ASP A 46 5.87 -0.01 1.39
CA ASP A 46 5.53 -1.42 1.23
C ASP A 46 4.18 -1.58 0.54
N ALA A 47 3.17 -0.81 0.98
CA ALA A 47 1.85 -0.85 0.36
C ALA A 47 1.88 -0.42 -1.11
N GLU A 48 2.67 0.61 -1.45
CA GLU A 48 2.90 1.04 -2.84
C GLU A 48 3.51 -0.11 -3.65
N LEU A 49 4.56 -0.77 -3.12
CA LEU A 49 5.20 -1.93 -3.73
C LEU A 49 4.23 -3.10 -3.95
N LEU A 50 3.41 -3.41 -2.94
CA LEU A 50 2.45 -4.51 -3.00
C LEU A 50 1.36 -4.27 -4.05
N VAL A 51 0.87 -3.03 -4.17
CA VAL A 51 -0.08 -2.65 -5.22
C VAL A 51 0.56 -2.79 -6.60
N GLU A 52 1.78 -2.29 -6.79
CA GLU A 52 2.49 -2.40 -8.08
C GLU A 52 2.76 -3.86 -8.45
N ARG A 53 3.16 -4.67 -7.47
CA ARG A 53 3.31 -6.13 -7.66
C ARG A 53 1.97 -6.81 -7.94
N ALA A 54 0.86 -6.27 -7.43
CA ALA A 54 -0.50 -6.74 -7.69
C ALA A 54 -1.09 -6.28 -9.03
N GLY A 55 -0.25 -5.70 -9.91
CA GLY A 55 -0.64 -5.21 -11.23
C GLY A 55 -1.46 -3.91 -11.19
N GLY A 56 -1.56 -3.28 -10.02
CA GLY A 56 -2.25 -2.01 -9.82
C GLY A 56 -1.29 -0.82 -9.83
N SER A 57 -1.85 0.38 -9.73
CA SER A 57 -1.07 1.61 -9.61
C SER A 57 -1.36 2.27 -8.26
N ALA A 58 -0.33 2.43 -7.44
CA ALA A 58 -0.45 3.13 -6.17
C ALA A 58 -0.29 4.65 -6.35
N THR A 59 -1.20 5.44 -5.77
CA THR A 59 -1.11 6.90 -5.81
C THR A 59 -1.42 7.52 -4.45
N GLY A 60 -0.81 8.66 -4.14
CA GLY A 60 -1.09 9.41 -2.90
C GLY A 60 -2.30 10.35 -2.98
N SER A 61 -2.91 10.47 -4.16
CA SER A 61 -3.93 11.47 -4.46
C SER A 61 -5.20 10.81 -4.97
N VAL A 62 -6.30 11.08 -4.29
CA VAL A 62 -7.66 10.75 -4.76
C VAL A 62 -7.93 11.54 -6.04
N SER A 63 -7.93 10.83 -7.16
CA SER A 63 -8.29 11.32 -8.48
C SER A 63 -9.60 10.68 -8.94
N GLY A 64 -10.27 11.27 -9.92
CA GLY A 64 -11.51 10.71 -10.49
C GLY A 64 -11.34 9.36 -11.19
N LYS A 65 -10.09 8.90 -11.37
CA LYS A 65 -9.74 7.56 -11.89
C LYS A 65 -9.41 6.54 -10.78
N THR A 66 -9.60 6.91 -9.51
CA THR A 66 -9.30 6.02 -8.38
C THR A 66 -10.42 5.01 -8.23
N ASP A 67 -10.10 3.73 -8.34
CA ASP A 67 -11.08 2.66 -8.13
C ASP A 67 -11.16 2.30 -6.64
N VAL A 68 -10.01 2.28 -5.97
CA VAL A 68 -9.87 1.79 -4.60
C VAL A 68 -9.11 2.80 -3.74
N LEU A 69 -9.59 3.06 -2.54
CA LEU A 69 -8.93 3.86 -1.53
C LEU A 69 -8.59 2.98 -0.32
N VAL A 70 -7.31 2.80 -0.03
CA VAL A 70 -6.85 2.17 1.20
C VAL A 70 -6.81 3.21 2.32
N ALA A 71 -7.72 3.08 3.29
CA ALA A 71 -7.79 3.91 4.48
C ALA A 71 -6.99 3.29 5.63
N GLY A 72 -5.92 3.96 6.03
CA GLY A 72 -5.16 3.69 7.26
C GLY A 72 -5.58 4.60 8.42
N ASP A 73 -4.82 4.53 9.51
CA ASP A 73 -5.03 5.35 10.70
C ASP A 73 -4.95 6.84 10.34
N LYS A 74 -5.96 7.62 10.76
CA LYS A 74 -6.15 9.05 10.44
C LYS A 74 -6.38 9.41 8.97
N ALA A 75 -7.05 8.56 8.18
CA ALA A 75 -7.47 8.88 6.80
C ALA A 75 -8.52 10.02 6.66
N GLY A 76 -9.01 10.58 7.78
CA GLY A 76 -10.15 11.51 7.93
C GLY A 76 -10.57 12.29 6.69
N SER A 77 -9.75 13.24 6.22
CA SER A 77 -10.15 14.18 5.15
C SER A 77 -10.15 13.61 3.72
N LYS A 78 -9.58 12.41 3.49
CA LYS A 78 -9.63 11.74 2.17
C LYS A 78 -10.72 10.67 2.11
N LEU A 79 -11.02 10.07 3.25
CA LEU A 79 -12.11 9.11 3.41
C LEU A 79 -13.46 9.74 3.06
N GLU A 80 -13.73 10.94 3.55
CA GLU A 80 -14.98 11.66 3.21
C GLU A 80 -15.09 11.99 1.72
N LYS A 81 -13.98 12.40 1.08
CA LYS A 81 -13.94 12.65 -0.37
C LYS A 81 -14.20 11.38 -1.19
N ALA A 82 -13.58 10.27 -0.78
CA ALA A 82 -13.78 8.97 -1.44
C ALA A 82 -15.22 8.48 -1.32
N LYS A 83 -15.83 8.61 -0.13
CA LYS A 83 -17.25 8.31 0.07
C LYS A 83 -18.16 9.17 -0.82
N GLY A 84 -17.86 10.47 -0.92
CA GLY A 84 -18.64 11.38 -1.77
C GLY A 84 -18.51 11.09 -3.27
N LEU A 85 -17.40 10.51 -3.72
CA LEU A 85 -17.18 10.10 -5.11
C LEU A 85 -17.63 8.67 -5.41
N GLY A 86 -18.04 7.89 -4.40
CA GLY A 86 -18.42 6.49 -4.55
C GLY A 86 -17.25 5.54 -4.82
N ILE A 87 -16.04 5.90 -4.38
CA ILE A 87 -14.83 5.07 -4.51
C ILE A 87 -14.88 3.94 -3.48
N GLU A 88 -14.43 2.73 -3.84
CA GLU A 88 -14.36 1.60 -2.91
C GLU A 88 -13.31 1.88 -1.81
N ILE A 89 -13.70 1.82 -0.55
CA ILE A 89 -12.79 2.06 0.58
C ILE A 89 -12.42 0.72 1.21
N LEU A 90 -11.13 0.43 1.24
CA LEU A 90 -10.55 -0.75 1.89
C LEU A 90 -9.74 -0.32 3.10
N ASP A 91 -9.91 -1.00 4.22
CA ASP A 91 -8.98 -0.87 5.35
C ASP A 91 -7.69 -1.64 5.07
N GLU A 92 -6.65 -1.41 5.87
CA GLU A 92 -5.38 -2.13 5.76
C GLU A 92 -5.56 -3.66 5.80
N LYS A 93 -6.46 -4.15 6.68
CA LYS A 93 -6.78 -5.57 6.80
C LYS A 93 -7.44 -6.12 5.55
N ALA A 94 -8.35 -5.35 4.95
CA ALA A 94 -9.04 -5.75 3.72
C ALA A 94 -8.07 -5.77 2.54
N PHE A 95 -7.15 -4.80 2.47
CA PHE A 95 -6.07 -4.76 1.48
C PHE A 95 -5.17 -6.00 1.58
N ILE A 96 -4.69 -6.32 2.78
CA ILE A 96 -3.87 -7.50 3.05
C ILE A 96 -4.60 -8.79 2.68
N ALA A 97 -5.87 -8.91 3.06
CA ALA A 97 -6.72 -10.06 2.73
C ALA A 97 -6.93 -10.20 1.22
N LYS A 98 -7.12 -9.09 0.49
CA LYS A 98 -7.31 -9.08 -0.97
C LYS A 98 -6.03 -9.51 -1.70
N LEU A 99 -4.87 -9.16 -1.16
CA LEU A 99 -3.58 -9.65 -1.63
C LEU A 99 -3.27 -11.09 -1.20
N GLY A 100 -4.00 -11.64 -0.23
CA GLY A 100 -3.76 -12.99 0.31
C GLY A 100 -2.50 -13.09 1.16
N ILE A 101 -2.09 -11.98 1.79
CA ILE A 101 -0.84 -11.87 2.53
C ILE A 101 -1.12 -12.09 4.03
N VAL A 102 -0.18 -12.71 4.74
CA VAL A 102 -0.24 -12.82 6.21
C VAL A 102 0.98 -12.12 6.79
N ILE A 103 0.76 -11.03 7.52
CA ILE A 103 1.80 -10.28 8.24
C ILE A 103 1.92 -10.89 9.65
N PRO A 104 3.13 -11.25 10.09
CA PRO A 104 3.36 -11.83 11.42
C PRO A 104 3.16 -10.82 12.58
#